data_AF-A0A434H834-F1
#
_entry.id   AF-A0A434H834-F1
#
_cell.length_a   1.000
_cell.length_b   1.000
_cell.length_c   1.000
_cell.angle_alpha   90.00
_cell.angle_beta   90.00
_cell.angle_gamma   90.00
#
_symmetry.space_group_name_H-M   'P 1'
#
loop_
_entity.id
_entity.type
_entity.pdbx_description
1 polymer ?
#
loop_
_entity_poly.entity_id
_entity_poly.type
_entity_poly.pdbx_seq_one_letter_code
_entity_poly.pdbx_strand_id
1 'polypeptide(L)'
;MFDDLTDRIYEAAFVPDLWAGALEAASELSSSADGAIFLFSDGSPVRGRLSDESPGHGNSLETVRSLFDEFIAGDSWKFSDAIQRMCSLQPASFV
;
A
#
# COMPACT_ATOMS: atom_id res chain seq x y z
N MET A 1 13.15 -18.04 -1.36
CA MET A 1 11.85 -17.80 -0.68
C MET A 1 11.55 -16.31 -0.59
N PHE A 2 12.53 -15.43 -0.36
CA PHE A 2 12.39 -13.98 -0.63
C PHE A 2 12.30 -13.63 -2.12
N ASP A 3 12.85 -14.48 -3.00
CA ASP A 3 12.69 -14.34 -4.46
C ASP A 3 11.22 -14.29 -4.87
N ASP A 4 10.35 -15.08 -4.24
CA ASP A 4 8.92 -15.11 -4.58
C ASP A 4 8.21 -13.78 -4.27
N LEU A 5 8.47 -13.15 -3.12
CA LEU A 5 7.92 -11.82 -2.83
C LEU A 5 8.55 -10.74 -3.73
N THR A 6 9.85 -10.84 -3.97
CA THR A 6 10.57 -9.87 -4.82
C THR A 6 10.04 -9.91 -6.25
N ASP A 7 9.86 -11.10 -6.81
CA ASP A 7 9.28 -11.32 -8.14
C ASP A 7 7.85 -10.79 -8.21
N ARG A 8 7.01 -11.06 -7.21
CA ARG A 8 5.64 -10.50 -7.13
C ARG A 8 5.63 -8.98 -7.10
N ILE A 9 6.55 -8.34 -6.39
CA ILE A 9 6.69 -6.86 -6.38
C ILE A 9 7.09 -6.36 -7.77
N TYR A 10 8.06 -7.01 -8.42
CA TYR A 10 8.47 -6.62 -9.78
C TYR A 10 7.35 -6.81 -10.79
N GLU A 11 6.62 -7.92 -10.75
CA GLU A 11 5.48 -8.16 -11.63
C GLU A 11 4.36 -7.14 -11.39
N ALA A 12 4.04 -6.84 -10.13
CA ALA A 12 3.03 -5.86 -9.75
C ALA A 12 3.39 -4.42 -10.17
N ALA A 13 4.69 -4.10 -10.31
CA ALA A 13 5.13 -2.83 -10.86
C ALA A 13 4.68 -2.64 -12.33
N PHE A 14 4.54 -3.72 -13.09
CA PHE A 14 4.06 -3.67 -14.49
C PHE A 14 2.57 -3.98 -14.64
N VAL A 15 2.02 -4.84 -13.79
CA VAL A 15 0.61 -5.25 -13.81
C VAL A 15 -0.04 -4.85 -12.48
N PRO A 16 -0.72 -3.69 -12.41
CA PRO A 16 -1.21 -3.16 -11.15
C PRO A 16 -2.09 -4.14 -10.36
N ASP A 17 -2.92 -4.94 -11.03
CA ASP A 17 -3.80 -5.94 -10.41
C ASP A 17 -3.07 -7.00 -9.56
N LEU A 18 -1.76 -7.22 -9.79
CA LEU A 18 -0.97 -8.16 -9.00
C LEU A 18 -0.52 -7.60 -7.63
N TRP A 19 -0.71 -6.31 -7.38
CA TRP A 19 -0.37 -5.71 -6.07
C TRP A 19 -1.09 -6.37 -4.91
N ALA A 20 -2.33 -6.84 -5.10
CA ALA A 20 -3.08 -7.51 -4.05
C ALA A 20 -2.34 -8.74 -3.49
N GLY A 21 -1.87 -9.62 -4.39
CA GLY A 21 -1.12 -10.83 -4.00
C GLY A 21 0.30 -10.54 -3.51
N ALA A 22 0.93 -9.46 -3.99
CA ALA A 22 2.22 -9.01 -3.47
C ALA A 22 2.10 -8.47 -2.04
N LEU A 23 1.05 -7.70 -1.75
CA LEU A 23 0.76 -7.17 -0.41
C LEU A 23 0.38 -8.28 0.55
N GLU A 24 -0.44 -9.25 0.12
CA GLU A 24 -0.80 -10.41 0.93
C GLU A 24 0.44 -11.21 1.35
N ALA A 25 1.32 -11.52 0.39
CA ALA A 25 2.58 -12.21 0.67
C ALA A 25 3.50 -11.43 1.62
N ALA A 26 3.52 -10.10 1.50
CA ALA A 26 4.28 -9.25 2.41
C ALA A 26 3.71 -9.31 3.84
N SER A 27 2.39 -9.29 3.98
CA SER A 27 1.70 -9.35 5.28
C SER A 27 1.85 -10.70 5.96
N GLU A 28 1.72 -11.80 5.22
CA GLU A 28 1.98 -13.14 5.73
C GLU A 28 3.42 -13.27 6.24
N LEU A 29 4.38 -12.77 5.46
CA LEU A 29 5.80 -12.81 5.81
C LEU A 29 6.10 -12.00 7.08
N SER A 30 5.46 -10.85 7.26
CA SER A 30 5.63 -10.01 8.45
C SER A 30 4.69 -10.38 9.60
N SER A 31 3.81 -11.36 9.43
CA SER A 31 2.71 -11.66 10.36
C SER A 31 1.86 -10.41 10.70
N SER A 32 1.70 -9.52 9.73
CA SER A 32 0.90 -8.30 9.85
C SER A 32 -0.56 -8.57 9.57
N ALA A 33 -1.44 -7.74 10.14
CA ALA A 33 -2.88 -7.85 9.93
C ALA A 33 -3.29 -7.65 8.47
N ASP A 34 -2.58 -6.80 7.73
CA ASP A 34 -2.80 -6.51 6.32
C ASP A 34 -1.58 -5.78 5.73
N GLY A 35 -1.55 -5.58 4.41
CA GLY A 35 -0.47 -4.95 3.66
C GLY A 35 -1.03 -3.85 2.78
N ALA A 36 -0.46 -2.65 2.88
CA ALA A 36 -0.96 -1.48 2.15
C ALA A 36 0.14 -0.80 1.34
N ILE A 37 -0.20 -0.35 0.13
CA ILE A 37 0.61 0.60 -0.64
C ILE A 37 -0.15 1.92 -0.79
N PHE A 38 0.57 3.04 -0.62
CA PHE A 38 0.04 4.39 -0.77
C PHE A 38 0.82 5.15 -1.84
N LEU A 39 0.10 5.91 -2.66
CA LEU A 39 0.64 6.84 -3.64
C LEU A 39 0.26 8.26 -3.22
N PHE A 40 1.27 9.06 -2.89
CA PHE A 40 1.17 10.47 -2.60
C PHE A 40 1.69 11.26 -3.81
N SER A 41 0.94 12.26 -4.26
CA SER A 41 1.36 13.16 -5.33
C SER A 41 0.81 14.55 -5.09
N ASP A 42 1.58 15.56 -5.49
CA ASP A 42 1.17 16.95 -5.38
C ASP A 42 -0.02 17.21 -6.32
N GLY A 43 -1.10 17.80 -5.79
CA GLY A 43 -2.29 18.16 -6.56
C GLY A 43 -3.27 17.02 -6.91
N SER A 44 -3.04 15.78 -6.48
CA SER A 44 -3.99 14.67 -6.68
C SER A 44 -4.43 14.04 -5.35
N PRO A 45 -5.66 13.49 -5.26
CA PRO A 45 -6.08 12.74 -4.07
C PRO A 45 -5.13 11.55 -3.85
N VAL A 46 -4.86 11.25 -2.58
CA VAL A 46 -4.07 10.07 -2.20
C VAL A 46 -4.79 8.83 -2.72
N ARG A 47 -4.01 7.91 -3.25
CA ARG A 47 -4.50 6.60 -3.65
C ARG A 47 -3.81 5.56 -2.79
N GLY A 48 -4.48 4.45 -2.58
CA GLY A 48 -3.83 3.29 -2.01
C GLY A 48 -4.53 2.02 -2.43
N ARG A 49 -3.91 0.90 -2.06
CA ARG A 49 -4.47 -0.44 -2.23
C ARG A 49 -4.06 -1.27 -1.03
N LEU A 50 -4.99 -2.09 -0.56
CA LEU A 50 -4.77 -3.11 0.46
C LEU A 50 -4.54 -4.48 -0.21
N SER A 51 -4.06 -5.46 0.55
CA SER A 51 -4.19 -6.87 0.18
C SER A 51 -5.67 -7.21 -0.06
N ASP A 52 -5.95 -8.15 -0.97
CA ASP A 52 -7.33 -8.56 -1.25
C ASP A 52 -7.96 -9.23 -0.01
N GLU A 53 -9.29 -9.33 -0.02
CA GLU A 53 -10.11 -9.97 0.99
C GLU A 53 -9.93 -11.49 1.01
N SER A 54 -8.72 -11.92 1.35
CA SER A 54 -8.40 -13.31 1.57
C SER A 54 -9.19 -13.81 2.79
N PRO A 55 -9.98 -14.89 2.67
CA PRO A 55 -10.96 -15.33 3.67
C PRO A 55 -10.37 -15.71 5.04
N GLY A 56 -9.05 -15.65 5.22
CA GLY A 56 -8.34 -15.89 6.48
C GLY A 56 -8.31 -14.73 7.48
N HIS A 57 -8.58 -13.48 7.06
CA HIS A 57 -8.31 -12.27 7.88
C HIS A 57 -9.57 -11.49 8.35
N GLY A 58 -10.77 -12.09 8.21
CA GLY A 58 -12.09 -11.45 8.31
C GLY A 58 -12.25 -10.23 9.23
N ASN A 59 -12.04 -10.37 10.54
CA ASN A 59 -12.32 -9.27 11.49
C ASN A 59 -11.20 -8.21 11.58
N SER A 60 -9.94 -8.61 11.36
CA SER A 60 -8.81 -7.67 11.43
C SER A 60 -8.76 -6.81 10.17
N LEU A 61 -9.12 -7.40 9.03
CA LEU A 61 -9.19 -6.75 7.73
C LEU A 61 -10.23 -5.62 7.72
N GLU A 62 -11.43 -5.84 8.28
CA GLU A 62 -12.47 -4.80 8.35
C GLU A 62 -12.04 -3.57 9.16
N THR A 63 -11.33 -3.79 10.27
CA THR A 63 -10.83 -2.69 11.11
C THR A 63 -9.74 -1.89 10.38
N VAL A 64 -8.80 -2.59 9.72
CA VAL A 64 -7.74 -1.94 8.95
C VAL A 64 -8.32 -1.20 7.73
N ARG A 65 -9.32 -1.78 7.07
CA ARG A 65 -10.02 -1.17 5.92
C ARG A 65 -10.70 0.13 6.29
N SER A 66 -11.38 0.20 7.44
CA SER A 66 -12.00 1.43 7.93
C SER A 66 -10.96 2.55 8.17
N LEU A 67 -9.84 2.21 8.82
CA LEU A 67 -8.74 3.17 9.05
C LEU A 67 -8.06 3.59 7.75
N PHE A 68 -7.93 2.68 6.80
CA PHE A 68 -7.41 2.95 5.47
C PHE A 68 -8.31 3.92 4.71
N ASP A 69 -9.63 3.67 4.66
CA ASP A 69 -10.59 4.53 3.99
C ASP A 69 -10.64 5.92 4.64
N GLU A 70 -10.59 6.01 5.98
CA GLU A 70 -10.46 7.27 6.70
C GLU A 70 -9.18 8.02 6.31
N PHE A 71 -8.04 7.32 6.24
CA PHE A 71 -6.76 7.92 5.89
C PHE A 71 -6.73 8.44 4.46
N ILE A 72 -7.28 7.69 3.50
CA ILE A 72 -7.37 8.08 2.08
C ILE A 72 -8.33 9.26 1.87
N ALA A 73 -9.46 9.26 2.58
CA ALA A 73 -10.45 10.35 2.50
C ALA A 73 -9.97 11.62 3.21
N GLY A 74 -9.10 11.47 4.21
CA GLY A 74 -8.58 12.57 5.01
C GLY A 74 -7.43 13.33 4.36
N ASP A 75 -7.19 14.54 4.87
CA ASP A 75 -6.04 15.37 4.55
C ASP A 75 -4.92 15.26 5.61
N SER A 76 -5.02 14.31 6.54
CA SER A 76 -4.10 14.15 7.67
C SER A 76 -2.64 13.95 7.20
N TRP A 77 -2.44 13.25 6.09
CA TRP A 77 -1.15 13.04 5.45
C TRP A 77 -0.45 14.34 5.04
N LYS A 78 -1.21 15.41 4.75
CA LYS A 78 -0.65 16.73 4.37
C LYS A 78 0.12 17.38 5.51
N PHE A 79 -0.22 17.05 6.76
CA PHE A 79 0.43 17.57 7.96
C PHE A 79 1.64 16.73 8.39
N SER A 80 1.94 15.63 7.71
CA SER A 80 3.13 14.81 8.01
C SER A 80 4.36 15.38 7.31
N ASP A 81 5.29 15.93 8.09
CA ASP A 81 6.59 16.44 7.60
C ASP A 81 7.40 15.37 6.85
N ALA A 82 7.20 14.08 7.16
CA ALA A 82 7.88 12.99 6.46
C ALA A 82 7.30 12.79 5.04
N ILE A 83 5.97 12.80 4.91
CA ILE A 83 5.28 12.64 3.62
C ILE A 83 5.56 13.85 2.74
N GLN A 84 5.49 15.07 3.28
CA GLN A 84 5.81 16.30 2.54
C GLN A 84 7.25 16.29 2.00
N ARG A 85 8.21 15.82 2.79
CA ARG A 85 9.60 15.65 2.34
C ARG A 85 9.74 14.60 1.24
N MET A 86 9.06 13.46 1.34
CA MET A 86 9.07 12.44 0.28
C MET A 86 8.48 12.97 -1.03
N CYS A 87 7.34 13.67 -0.98
CA CYS A 87 6.74 14.31 -2.16
C CYS A 87 7.69 15.35 -2.78
N SER A 88 8.37 16.15 -1.94
CA SER A 88 9.32 17.17 -2.39
C SER A 88 10.59 16.58 -3.02
N LEU A 89 10.99 15.38 -2.60
CA LEU A 89 12.18 14.71 -3.16
C LEU A 89 11.98 14.28 -4.61
N GLN A 90 10.72 14.09 -5.06
CA GLN A 90 10.38 13.56 -6.38
C GLN A 90 11.37 12.47 -6.83
N PRO A 91 11.58 11.41 -6.03
CA PRO A 91 12.55 10.38 -6.38
C PRO A 91 12.19 9.86 -7.76
N ALA A 92 13.19 9.73 -8.64
CA ALA A 92 13.02 9.38 -10.04
C ALA A 92 11.98 8.25 -10.15
N SER A 93 10.77 8.61 -10.61
CA SER A 93 9.70 7.64 -10.79
C SER A 93 10.19 6.60 -11.78
N PHE A 94 9.94 5.33 -11.51
CA PHE A 94 10.15 4.28 -12.50
C PHE A 94 9.44 4.70 -13.79
N VAL A 95 10.23 4.86 -14.86
CA VAL A 95 9.77 5.13 -16.22
C VAL A 95 9.22 3.85 -16.80
#